data_AF-A0A9X2GUD2-F1
#
_entry.id   AF-A0A9X2GUD2-F1
#
_cell.length_a   1.000
_cell.length_b   1.000
_cell.length_c   1.000
_cell.angle_alpha   90.00
_cell.angle_beta   90.00
_cell.angle_gamma   90.00
#
_symmetry.space_group_name_H-M   'P 1'
#
loop_
_entity.id
_entity.type
_entity.pdbx_description
1 polymer ?
#
loop_
_entity_poly.entity_id
_entity_poly.type
_entity_poly.pdbx_seq_one_letter_code
_entity_poly.pdbx_strand_id
1 'polypeptide(L)' 'MKTAIRRLSLGMSTAIAAAAMAVTLAPAPASAQTILRWYSYTTAGAKACNSAANSGGPEYYCTTVTVGGVRMYALAIP' A
#
# COMPACT_ATOMS: atom_id res chain seq x y z
N MET A 1 36.59 -29.41 0.53
CA MET A 1 35.79 -28.18 0.53
C MET A 1 34.56 -28.38 -0.35
N LYS A 2 33.34 -28.32 0.20
CA LYS A 2 32.14 -28.08 -0.62
C LYS A 2 31.03 -27.52 0.29
N THR A 3 30.91 -26.20 0.24
CA THR A 3 29.95 -25.38 0.98
C THR A 3 28.53 -25.78 0.61
N ALA A 4 27.77 -26.35 1.55
CA ALA A 4 26.35 -26.60 1.39
C ALA A 4 25.59 -25.27 1.46
N ILE A 5 25.27 -24.71 0.29
CA ILE A 5 24.43 -23.53 0.13
C ILE A 5 23.01 -23.92 0.58
N ARG A 6 22.62 -23.54 1.81
CA ARG A 6 21.22 -23.56 2.23
C ARG A 6 20.46 -22.52 1.42
N ARG A 7 19.86 -22.96 0.31
CA ARG A 7 18.80 -22.22 -0.37
C ARG A 7 17.60 -22.20 0.58
N LEU A 8 17.44 -21.10 1.30
CA LEU A 8 16.19 -20.74 1.96
C LEU A 8 15.17 -20.48 0.86
N SER A 9 14.54 -21.56 0.41
CA SER A 9 13.32 -21.53 -0.38
C SER A 9 12.23 -20.93 0.51
N LEU A 10 12.08 -19.61 0.45
CA LEU A 10 10.87 -18.90 0.88
C LEU A 10 9.74 -19.23 -0.10
N GLY A 11 9.36 -20.51 -0.14
CA GLY A 11 8.06 -20.94 -0.59
C GLY A 11 7.09 -20.57 0.53
N MET A 12 6.49 -19.38 0.43
CA MET A 12 5.29 -19.08 1.20
C MET A 12 4.16 -18.81 0.21
N SER A 13 3.55 -19.93 -0.11
CA SER A 13 2.32 -20.08 -0.86
C SER A 13 1.18 -19.27 -0.25
N THR A 14 0.36 -18.76 -1.16
CA THR A 14 -1.12 -18.70 -1.11
C THR A 14 -1.84 -17.67 -0.27
N ALA A 15 -2.63 -16.90 -1.02
CA ALA A 15 -3.99 -16.41 -0.72
C ALA A 15 -4.04 -15.15 0.16
N ILE A 16 -4.90 -14.15 -0.07
CA ILE A 16 -6.34 -14.22 -0.34
C ILE A 16 -6.80 -12.91 -1.02
N ALA A 17 -7.69 -13.07 -2.00
CA ALA A 17 -8.71 -12.16 -2.55
C ALA A 17 -8.42 -10.66 -2.76
N ALA A 18 -8.48 -10.27 -4.03
CA ALA A 18 -8.80 -8.92 -4.46
C ALA A 18 -10.25 -8.59 -4.05
N ALA A 19 -10.42 -7.88 -2.94
CA ALA A 19 -11.68 -7.21 -2.60
C ALA A 19 -11.58 -5.75 -3.07
N ALA A 20 -12.02 -5.49 -4.31
CA ALA A 20 -12.26 -4.14 -4.78
C ALA A 20 -13.52 -3.60 -4.08
N MET A 21 -13.35 -3.04 -2.89
CA MET A 21 -14.43 -2.31 -2.22
C MET A 21 -14.31 -0.84 -2.59
N ALA A 22 -15.13 -0.41 -3.55
CA ALA A 22 -15.40 0.99 -3.82
C ALA A 22 -16.16 1.58 -2.62
N VAL A 23 -15.41 2.03 -1.62
CA VAL A 23 -15.96 2.72 -0.46
C VAL A 23 -16.08 4.20 -0.81
N THR A 24 -17.27 4.61 -1.24
CA THR A 24 -17.68 6.01 -1.27
C THR A 24 -17.93 6.48 0.16
N LEU A 25 -16.94 7.06 0.84
CA LEU A 25 -17.17 7.72 2.12
C LEU A 25 -16.45 9.08 2.23
N ALA A 26 -17.30 10.12 2.21
CA ALA A 26 -17.17 11.45 2.79
C ALA A 26 -16.12 12.41 2.20
N PRO A 27 -16.49 13.69 1.95
CA PRO A 27 -15.53 14.72 1.60
C PRO A 27 -14.63 14.98 2.81
N ALA A 28 -13.37 14.56 2.74
CA ALA A 28 -12.37 14.96 3.71
C ALA A 28 -12.14 16.48 3.61
N PRO A 29 -11.94 17.19 4.72
CA PRO A 29 -11.77 18.63 4.71
C PRO A 29 -10.49 18.99 3.95
N ALA A 30 -10.54 20.11 3.24
CA ALA A 30 -9.50 20.65 2.39
C ALA A 30 -8.20 20.95 3.16
N SER A 31 -7.39 19.92 3.33
CA SER A 31 -5.93 20.02 3.24
C SER A 31 -5.60 19.56 1.83
N ALA A 32 -4.96 20.39 1.01
CA ALA A 32 -4.64 20.09 -0.39
C ALA A 32 -3.74 18.85 -0.46
N GLN A 33 -4.36 17.68 -0.50
CA GLN A 33 -3.70 16.43 -0.74
C GLN A 33 -4.71 15.50 -1.40
N THR A 34 -4.50 15.25 -2.69
CA THR A 34 -5.39 14.41 -3.48
C THR A 34 -5.01 12.95 -3.25
N ILE A 35 -5.92 12.17 -2.65
CA ILE A 35 -5.73 10.73 -2.53
C ILE A 35 -6.00 10.08 -3.89
N LEU A 36 -4.98 9.45 -4.46
CA LEU A 36 -5.07 8.78 -5.76
C LEU A 36 -5.42 7.31 -5.62
N ARG A 37 -4.92 6.64 -4.57
CA ARG A 37 -5.13 5.20 -4.39
C ARG A 37 -4.98 4.74 -2.94
N TRP A 38 -5.84 3.82 -2.53
CA TRP A 38 -5.78 3.16 -1.23
C TRP A 38 -5.08 1.81 -1.29
N TYR A 39 -4.38 1.46 -0.20
CA TYR A 39 -3.74 0.17 0.03
C TYR A 39 -4.07 -0.33 1.44
N SER A 40 -4.14 -1.65 1.59
CA SER A 40 -4.40 -2.27 2.89
C SER A 40 -3.33 -1.89 3.91
N TYR A 41 -3.69 -1.71 5.17
CA TYR A 41 -2.74 -1.40 6.25
C TYR A 41 -1.98 -2.65 6.71
N THR A 42 -1.19 -3.19 5.79
CA THR A 42 -0.34 -4.37 5.94
C THR A 42 1.06 -4.06 5.41
N THR A 43 2.05 -4.88 5.76
CA THR A 43 3.42 -4.72 5.22
C THR A 43 3.47 -4.77 3.69
N ALA A 44 2.62 -5.58 3.06
CA ALA A 44 2.51 -5.65 1.61
C ALA A 44 1.90 -4.37 1.03
N GLY A 45 0.86 -3.83 1.67
CA GLY A 45 0.25 -2.56 1.27
C GLY A 45 1.20 -1.37 1.42
N ALA A 46 2.03 -1.35 2.47
CA ALA A 46 3.08 -0.35 2.63
C ALA A 46 4.09 -0.39 1.48
N LYS A 47 4.55 -1.60 1.10
CA LYS A 47 5.47 -1.79 -0.03
C LYS A 47 4.83 -1.39 -1.36
N ALA A 48 3.58 -1.78 -1.58
CA ALA A 48 2.85 -1.46 -2.81
C ALA A 48 2.63 0.05 -2.95
N CYS A 49 2.24 0.73 -1.86
CA CYS A 49 2.12 2.18 -1.84
C CYS A 49 3.47 2.82 -2.18
N ASN A 50 4.54 2.43 -1.48
CA ASN A 50 5.87 3.02 -1.67
C ASN A 50 6.38 2.77 -3.10
N SER A 51 6.17 1.58 -3.65
CA SER A 51 6.49 1.29 -5.05
C SER A 51 5.75 2.22 -6.01
N ALA A 52 4.45 2.45 -5.78
CA ALA A 52 3.64 3.33 -6.63
C ALA A 52 4.07 4.80 -6.52
N ALA A 53 4.44 5.26 -5.32
CA ALA A 53 4.99 6.60 -5.11
C ALA A 53 6.30 6.78 -5.90
N ASN A 54 7.23 5.84 -5.79
CA ASN A 54 8.49 5.88 -6.52
C ASN A 54 8.31 5.82 -8.05
N SER A 55 7.26 5.15 -8.54
CA SER A 55 6.94 5.11 -9.98
C SER A 55 6.19 6.35 -10.47
N GLY A 56 5.46 7.04 -9.60
CA GLY A 56 4.65 8.23 -9.96
C GLY A 56 5.49 9.50 -10.13
N GLY A 57 6.59 9.62 -9.39
CA GLY A 57 7.49 10.79 -9.42
C GLY A 57 7.59 11.48 -8.05
N PRO A 58 8.33 12.60 -7.95
CA PRO A 58 8.70 13.20 -6.68
C PRO A 58 7.52 13.79 -5.89
N GLU A 59 6.43 14.15 -6.57
CA GLU A 59 5.21 14.70 -5.97
C GLU A 59 4.37 13.64 -5.24
N TYR A 60 4.61 12.35 -5.53
CA TYR A 60 3.82 11.25 -5.01
C TYR A 60 4.42 10.74 -3.70
N TYR A 61 3.58 10.60 -2.68
CA TYR A 61 3.99 10.07 -1.39
C TYR A 61 2.94 9.15 -0.79
N CYS A 62 3.37 8.35 0.18
CA CYS A 62 2.49 7.47 0.93
C CYS A 62 2.14 8.08 2.28
N THR A 63 0.85 8.23 2.53
CA THR A 63 0.29 8.63 3.81
C THR A 63 -0.59 7.52 4.40
N THR A 64 -1.04 7.70 5.63
CA THR A 64 -1.99 6.81 6.28
C THR A 64 -3.25 7.57 6.60
N VAL A 65 -4.40 6.99 6.27
CA VAL A 65 -5.70 7.56 6.64
C VAL A 65 -6.51 6.55 7.43
N THR A 66 -7.61 7.02 8.01
CA THR A 66 -8.65 6.17 8.55
C THR A 66 -9.94 6.40 7.76
N VAL A 67 -10.46 5.36 7.11
CA VAL A 67 -11.73 5.39 6.37
C VAL A 67 -12.70 4.46 7.07
N GLY A 68 -13.82 5.00 7.59
CA GLY A 68 -14.84 4.19 8.26
C GLY A 68 -14.32 3.38 9.47
N GLY A 69 -13.32 3.90 10.20
CA GLY A 69 -12.69 3.20 11.33
C GLY A 69 -11.57 2.22 10.95
N VAL A 70 -11.30 2.02 9.66
CA VAL A 70 -10.23 1.15 9.16
C VAL A 70 -9.03 1.99 8.73
N ARG A 71 -7.85 1.68 9.27
CA ARG A 71 -6.59 2.30 8.82
C ARG A 71 -6.21 1.75 7.44
N MET A 72 -5.73 2.64 6.57
CA MET A 72 -5.25 2.31 5.23
C MET A 72 -4.00 3.13 4.89
N TYR A 73 -3.15 2.59 4.02
CA TYR A 73 -2.15 3.42 3.33
C TYR A 73 -2.78 4.08 2.12
N ALA A 74 -2.30 5.25 1.75
CA ALA A 74 -2.84 6.04 0.68
C ALA A 74 -1.71 6.68 -0.12
N LEU A 75 -1.74 6.50 -1.44
CA LEU A 75 -0.92 7.29 -2.34
C LEU A 75 -1.57 8.66 -2.50
N ALA A 76 -0.81 9.69 -2.19
CA ALA A 76 -1.25 11.07 -2.23
C ALA A 76 -0.27 11.93 -3.02
N ILE A 77 -0.78 13.04 -3.54
CA ILE A 77 -0.04 14.18 -4.07
C ILE A 77 -0.49 15.43 -3.31
N PRO A 78 0.32 16.51 -3.25
CA PRO A 78 -0.13 17.80 -2.72
C PRO A 78 -1.33 18.39 -3.52
#